data_AF-A0AAJ5W8K4-F1
#
_entry.id   AF-A0AAJ5W8K4-F1
#
_cell.length_a   1.000
_cell.length_b   1.000
_cell.length_c   1.000
_cell.angle_alpha   90.00
_cell.angle_beta   90.00
_cell.angle_gamma   90.00
#
_symmetry.space_group_name_H-M   'P 1'
#
loop_
_entity.id
_entity.type
_entity.pdbx_description
1 polymer ?
#
loop_
_entity_poly.entity_id
_entity_poly.type
_entity_poly.pdbx_seq_one_letter_code
_entity_poly.pdbx_strand_id
1 'polypeptide(L)'
;MKHLQLLLILLFAVLQTRSQIKVEKAKEIEVYKGRSLEADNNIKTKPTVVEQKSDLSFFTRKWRTGVTNAFYTTQTGGYTYLHISANAQTKPLYINADGTYYWEAYGEKRKGYWQKTDDKDYPIVLKNSIEGKNWYVCQNEKNGIYIWDKNAISYTGVPL
;
A
#
# COMPACT_ATOMS: atom_id res chain seq x y z
N MET A 1 43.15 40.98 -48.22
CA MET A 1 41.84 40.30 -48.28
C MET A 1 41.59 39.59 -46.95
N LYS A 2 41.18 40.35 -45.93
CA LYS A 2 41.20 39.97 -44.50
C LYS A 2 39.80 39.92 -43.85
N HIS A 3 38.73 39.81 -44.65
CA HIS A 3 37.35 39.93 -44.14
C HIS A 3 36.43 38.76 -44.50
N LEU A 4 36.97 37.61 -44.91
CA LEU A 4 36.17 36.43 -45.28
C LEU A 4 36.37 35.22 -44.33
N GLN A 5 36.86 35.43 -43.11
CA GLN A 5 36.99 34.37 -42.08
C GLN A 5 36.17 34.63 -40.81
N LEU A 6 35.50 35.78 -40.68
CA LEU A 6 34.76 36.10 -39.46
C LEU A 6 33.31 35.59 -39.42
N LEU A 7 32.76 35.11 -40.53
CA LEU A 7 31.34 34.71 -40.60
C LEU A 7 31.08 33.20 -40.42
N LEU A 8 32.13 32.39 -40.19
CA LEU A 8 31.99 30.94 -39.99
C LEU A 8 32.15 30.48 -38.52
N ILE A 9 32.38 31.41 -37.59
CA ILE A 9 32.63 31.07 -36.17
C ILE A 9 31.40 31.37 -35.28
N LEU A 10 30.35 31.99 -35.82
CA LEU A 10 29.22 32.49 -35.02
C LEU A 10 27.95 31.62 -35.00
N LEU A 11 28.03 30.34 -35.39
CA LEU A 11 26.86 29.45 -35.47
C LEU A 11 26.95 28.14 -34.66
N PHE A 12 27.93 28.01 -33.76
CA PHE A 12 28.07 26.81 -32.91
C PHE A 12 28.01 27.08 -31.39
N ALA A 13 27.51 28.24 -30.97
CA ALA A 13 27.45 28.63 -29.56
C ALA A 13 26.05 28.51 -28.93
N VAL A 14 25.22 27.56 -29.38
CA VAL A 14 23.90 27.35 -28.78
C VAL A 14 23.71 25.88 -28.36
N LEU A 15 23.50 25.72 -27.04
CA LEU A 15 22.93 24.57 -26.33
C LEU A 15 23.82 23.33 -26.14
N GLN A 16 24.76 23.40 -25.20
CA GLN A 16 25.06 22.26 -24.35
C GLN A 16 25.14 22.65 -22.86
N THR A 17 23.99 22.88 -22.24
CA THR A 17 23.82 22.66 -20.80
C THR A 17 23.04 21.37 -20.62
N ARG A 18 23.72 20.23 -20.77
CA ARG A 18 23.22 18.98 -20.19
C ARG A 18 23.53 19.05 -18.70
N SER A 19 22.51 19.29 -17.87
CA SER A 19 22.60 19.05 -16.44
C SER A 19 23.17 17.65 -16.22
N GLN A 20 24.29 17.55 -15.50
CA GLN A 20 24.88 16.27 -15.13
C GLN A 20 23.87 15.51 -14.25
N ILE A 21 23.25 14.48 -14.82
CA ILE A 21 22.41 13.55 -14.06
C ILE A 21 23.34 12.75 -13.16
N LYS A 22 23.32 13.05 -11.86
CA LYS A 22 24.02 12.25 -10.86
C LYS A 22 23.22 10.95 -10.67
N VAL A 23 23.69 9.86 -11.27
CA VAL A 23 23.06 8.54 -11.13
C VAL A 23 23.42 8.01 -9.74
N GLU A 24 22.49 8.11 -8.79
CA GLU A 24 22.65 7.44 -7.49
C GLU A 24 22.33 5.96 -7.65
N LYS A 25 23.32 5.11 -7.35
CA LYS A 25 23.20 3.66 -7.46
C LYS A 25 22.26 3.18 -6.34
N ALA A 26 21.11 2.62 -6.71
CA ALA A 26 20.22 2.00 -5.72
C ALA A 26 20.98 0.88 -4.99
N LYS A 27 21.01 0.95 -3.66
CA LYS A 27 21.60 -0.10 -2.82
C LYS A 27 20.63 -1.28 -2.80
N GLU A 28 21.13 -2.46 -3.15
CA GLU A 28 20.35 -3.70 -3.11
C GLU A 28 19.82 -3.93 -1.69
N ILE A 29 18.50 -4.15 -1.58
CA ILE A 29 17.85 -4.41 -0.31
C ILE A 29 18.07 -5.90 0.00
N GLU A 30 18.70 -6.20 1.14
CA GLU A 30 18.85 -7.58 1.59
C GLU A 30 17.47 -8.21 1.77
N VAL A 31 17.22 -9.32 1.06
CA VAL A 31 15.96 -10.07 1.15
C VAL A 31 15.81 -10.61 2.57
N TYR A 32 14.85 -10.08 3.31
CA TYR A 32 14.52 -10.54 4.65
C TYR A 32 14.11 -12.01 4.62
N LYS A 33 14.90 -12.88 5.28
CA LYS A 33 14.52 -14.27 5.54
C LYS A 33 13.51 -14.29 6.68
N GLY A 34 12.24 -14.55 6.35
CA GLY A 34 11.16 -14.66 7.33
C GLY A 34 11.45 -15.73 8.39
N ARG A 35 11.08 -15.45 9.65
CA ARG A 35 11.12 -16.45 10.73
C ARG A 35 9.96 -17.43 10.59
N SER A 36 10.18 -18.68 11.00
CA SER A 36 9.12 -19.70 11.07
C SER A 36 8.03 -19.28 12.09
N LEU A 37 6.77 -19.49 11.71
CA LEU A 37 5.57 -19.15 12.48
C LEU A 37 4.93 -20.38 13.17
N GLU A 38 5.67 -21.47 13.35
CA GLU A 38 5.12 -22.72 13.90
C GLU A 38 4.66 -22.66 15.38
N ALA A 39 4.84 -21.52 16.07
CA ALA A 39 4.54 -21.40 17.50
C ALA A 39 3.14 -20.85 17.88
N ASP A 40 2.36 -20.28 16.96
CA ASP A 40 1.17 -19.48 17.33
C ASP A 40 -0.21 -20.18 17.16
N ASN A 41 -0.23 -21.51 16.95
CA ASN A 41 -1.45 -22.23 16.56
C ASN A 41 -2.31 -22.81 17.69
N ASN A 42 -2.24 -22.32 18.93
CA ASN A 42 -3.00 -22.94 20.02
C ASN A 42 -3.79 -21.96 20.89
N ILE A 43 -4.77 -21.26 20.31
CA ILE A 43 -5.86 -20.65 21.09
C ILE A 43 -7.20 -20.86 20.36
N LYS A 44 -7.86 -22.00 20.64
CA LYS A 44 -9.30 -22.18 20.41
C LYS A 44 -10.06 -21.60 21.61
N THR A 45 -10.36 -20.31 21.60
CA THR A 45 -11.39 -19.74 22.47
C THR A 45 -12.29 -18.81 21.68
N LYS A 46 -13.59 -19.13 21.71
CA LYS A 46 -14.67 -18.29 21.20
C LYS A 46 -14.61 -16.94 21.93
N PRO A 47 -14.54 -15.79 21.23
CA PRO A 47 -14.43 -14.51 21.89
C PRO A 47 -15.74 -14.15 22.60
N THR A 48 -15.64 -13.87 23.90
CA THR A 48 -16.68 -13.25 24.72
C THR A 48 -16.75 -11.77 24.37
N VAL A 49 -17.93 -11.29 23.99
CA VAL A 49 -18.19 -9.89 23.68
C VAL A 49 -18.24 -9.10 24.98
N VAL A 50 -17.20 -8.30 25.26
CA VAL A 50 -17.23 -7.29 26.32
C VAL A 50 -17.58 -5.95 25.68
N GLU A 51 -18.75 -5.44 26.02
CA GLU A 51 -19.31 -4.19 25.51
C GLU A 51 -18.64 -2.99 26.19
N GLN A 52 -17.50 -2.55 25.64
CA GLN A 52 -16.92 -1.24 25.94
C GLN A 52 -17.10 -0.35 24.71
N LYS A 53 -17.96 0.66 24.85
CA LYS A 53 -18.43 1.60 23.83
C LYS A 53 -17.29 2.54 23.34
N SER A 54 -16.27 1.98 22.70
CA SER A 54 -15.49 2.72 21.70
C SER A 54 -16.36 2.78 20.46
N ASP A 55 -16.63 3.98 19.93
CA ASP A 55 -17.52 4.13 18.79
C ASP A 55 -16.85 3.59 17.50
N LEU A 56 -16.90 2.27 17.33
CA LEU A 56 -16.40 1.59 16.13
C LEU A 56 -17.32 1.82 14.92
N SER A 57 -18.41 2.58 15.07
CA SER A 57 -19.33 2.93 13.97
C SER A 57 -18.64 3.69 12.83
N PHE A 58 -17.52 4.36 13.13
CA PHE A 58 -16.65 4.93 12.11
C PHE A 58 -16.24 3.86 11.09
N PHE A 59 -15.79 2.70 11.55
CA PHE A 59 -15.24 1.64 10.70
C PHE A 59 -16.32 0.82 10.00
N THR A 60 -17.50 0.68 10.60
CA THR A 60 -18.57 -0.20 10.10
C THR A 60 -19.31 0.44 8.92
N ARG A 61 -18.76 0.30 7.72
CA ARG A 61 -19.32 0.75 6.45
C ARG A 61 -18.60 0.10 5.27
N LYS A 62 -18.97 0.53 4.07
CA LYS A 62 -18.27 0.19 2.84
C LYS A 62 -17.14 1.19 2.57
N TRP A 63 -15.98 0.66 2.23
CA TRP A 63 -14.75 1.41 1.95
C TRP A 63 -14.29 1.13 0.52
N ARG A 64 -14.10 2.16 -0.28
CA ARG A 64 -13.34 2.06 -1.53
C ARG A 64 -11.87 1.97 -1.17
N THR A 65 -11.23 0.83 -1.45
CA THR A 65 -9.83 0.58 -1.06
C THR A 65 -8.87 0.73 -2.22
N GLY A 66 -7.59 0.94 -1.92
CA GLY A 66 -6.50 0.87 -2.88
C GLY A 66 -5.15 0.64 -2.19
N VAL A 67 -4.21 0.04 -2.92
CA VAL A 67 -2.85 -0.25 -2.42
C VAL A 67 -2.08 1.05 -2.31
N THR A 68 -1.59 1.39 -1.12
CA THR A 68 -0.93 2.68 -0.83
C THR A 68 0.17 2.99 -1.84
N ASN A 69 1.04 2.01 -2.10
CA ASN A 69 2.10 2.08 -3.11
C ASN A 69 2.10 0.78 -3.93
N ALA A 70 1.58 0.83 -5.15
CA ALA A 70 1.65 -0.29 -6.08
C ALA A 70 2.80 -0.08 -7.05
N PHE A 71 3.60 -1.13 -7.25
CA PHE A 71 4.67 -1.15 -8.25
C PHE A 71 4.57 -2.41 -9.10
N TYR A 72 4.73 -2.26 -10.40
CA TYR A 72 4.77 -3.39 -11.35
C TYR A 72 5.69 -3.06 -12.52
N THR A 73 6.22 -4.09 -13.17
CA THR A 73 7.07 -3.91 -14.35
C THR A 73 6.39 -4.41 -15.61
N THR A 74 6.54 -3.69 -16.71
CA THR A 74 6.16 -4.16 -18.05
C THR A 74 7.38 -4.23 -18.95
N GLN A 75 7.45 -5.24 -19.83
CA GLN A 75 8.46 -5.31 -20.87
C GLN A 75 7.87 -4.88 -22.22
N THR A 76 8.52 -3.94 -22.90
CA THR A 76 8.10 -3.49 -24.23
C THR A 76 9.33 -3.10 -25.03
N GLY A 77 9.50 -3.69 -26.22
CA GLY A 77 10.63 -3.39 -27.11
C GLY A 77 12.01 -3.68 -26.50
N GLY A 78 12.13 -4.67 -25.61
CA GLY A 78 13.39 -5.02 -24.93
C GLY A 78 13.73 -4.13 -23.73
N TYR A 79 12.91 -3.12 -23.41
CA TYR A 79 13.05 -2.30 -22.22
C TYR A 79 12.14 -2.80 -21.09
N THR A 80 12.61 -2.69 -19.85
CA THR A 80 11.80 -2.92 -18.64
C THR A 80 11.37 -1.57 -18.07
N TYR A 81 10.06 -1.36 -17.94
CA TYR A 81 9.47 -0.16 -17.38
C TYR A 81 8.94 -0.47 -15.98
N LEU A 82 9.37 0.30 -14.97
CA LEU A 82 8.79 0.26 -13.63
C LEU A 82 7.66 1.29 -13.54
N HIS A 83 6.46 0.81 -13.28
CA HIS A 83 5.29 1.64 -13.01
C HIS A 83 5.11 1.76 -11.51
N ILE A 84 4.93 2.98 -11.03
CA ILE A 84 4.64 3.28 -9.62
C ILE A 84 3.30 4.01 -9.59
N SER A 85 2.34 3.45 -8.88
CA SER A 85 1.02 4.07 -8.68
C SER A 85 0.78 4.27 -7.21
N ALA A 86 0.56 5.52 -6.83
CA ALA A 86 0.04 5.86 -5.51
C ALA A 86 -1.46 5.52 -5.49
N ASN A 87 -1.88 4.68 -4.55
CA ASN A 87 -3.27 4.29 -4.34
C ASN A 87 -3.95 3.59 -5.53
N ALA A 88 -3.33 2.54 -6.07
CA ALA A 88 -3.95 1.72 -7.12
C ALA A 88 -5.25 1.10 -6.59
N GLN A 89 -6.37 1.46 -7.22
CA GLN A 89 -7.70 1.08 -6.73
C GLN A 89 -7.90 -0.44 -6.73
N THR A 90 -8.46 -0.93 -5.63
CA THR A 90 -8.90 -2.31 -5.46
C THR A 90 -10.40 -2.37 -5.22
N LYS A 91 -10.93 -3.59 -5.06
CA LYS A 91 -12.36 -3.77 -4.81
C LYS A 91 -12.71 -3.33 -3.38
N PRO A 92 -13.97 -2.98 -3.10
CA PRO A 92 -14.33 -2.44 -1.79
C PRO A 92 -14.12 -3.42 -0.64
N LEU A 93 -13.76 -2.89 0.53
CA LEU A 93 -13.83 -3.57 1.82
C LEU A 93 -15.17 -3.24 2.48
N TYR A 94 -15.82 -4.24 3.04
CA TYR A 94 -17.05 -4.10 3.80
C TYR A 94 -16.75 -4.54 5.23
N ILE A 95 -16.95 -3.63 6.19
CA ILE A 95 -16.88 -3.95 7.62
C ILE A 95 -18.29 -3.78 8.17
N ASN A 96 -18.87 -4.85 8.69
CA ASN A 96 -20.25 -4.88 9.15
C ASN A 96 -20.33 -4.71 10.68
N ALA A 97 -21.41 -4.13 11.17
CA ALA A 97 -21.63 -3.94 12.61
C ALA A 97 -21.80 -5.26 13.40
N ASP A 98 -22.12 -6.36 12.71
CA ASP A 98 -22.31 -7.70 13.29
C ASP A 98 -20.98 -8.43 13.60
N GLY A 99 -19.83 -7.78 13.43
CA GLY A 99 -18.52 -8.40 13.64
C GLY A 99 -17.94 -9.07 12.39
N THR A 100 -18.60 -9.02 11.24
CA THR A 100 -18.12 -9.65 9.99
C THR A 100 -17.49 -8.66 9.02
N TYR A 101 -16.68 -9.16 8.08
CA TYR A 101 -16.18 -8.39 6.95
C TYR A 101 -16.22 -9.19 5.64
N TYR A 102 -16.23 -8.48 4.52
CA TYR A 102 -15.91 -9.01 3.19
C TYR A 102 -14.86 -8.12 2.53
N TRP A 103 -13.82 -8.72 1.97
CA TRP A 103 -12.79 -7.99 1.26
C TRP A 103 -12.33 -8.74 0.02
N GLU A 104 -12.05 -8.00 -1.04
CA GLU A 104 -11.47 -8.51 -2.27
C GLU A 104 -10.20 -7.71 -2.60
N ALA A 105 -9.05 -8.37 -2.48
CA ALA A 105 -7.74 -7.80 -2.71
C ALA A 105 -6.77 -8.92 -3.16
N TYR A 106 -5.71 -8.57 -3.88
CA TYR A 106 -4.74 -9.56 -4.43
C TYR A 106 -5.37 -10.68 -5.27
N GLY A 107 -6.53 -10.45 -5.89
CA GLY A 107 -7.25 -11.49 -6.63
C GLY A 107 -7.93 -12.54 -5.74
N GLU A 108 -7.84 -12.40 -4.41
CA GLU A 108 -8.56 -13.22 -3.43
C GLU A 108 -9.84 -12.50 -3.00
N LYS A 109 -10.87 -13.30 -2.70
CA LYS A 109 -12.09 -12.85 -2.02
C LYS A 109 -12.18 -13.53 -0.66
N ARG A 110 -12.33 -12.75 0.40
CA ARG A 110 -12.34 -13.26 1.77
C ARG A 110 -13.54 -12.74 2.55
N LYS A 111 -14.14 -13.64 3.33
CA LYS A 111 -15.12 -13.33 4.37
C LYS A 111 -14.57 -13.81 5.70
N GLY A 112 -14.81 -13.05 6.75
CA GLY A 112 -14.36 -13.44 8.08
C GLY A 112 -14.93 -12.55 9.16
N TYR A 113 -14.31 -12.62 10.34
CA TYR A 113 -14.68 -11.82 11.50
C TYR A 113 -13.59 -10.79 11.78
N TRP A 114 -14.02 -9.60 12.17
CA TRP A 114 -13.12 -8.62 12.74
C TRP A 114 -13.23 -8.67 14.27
N GLN A 115 -12.15 -8.26 14.93
CA GLN A 115 -12.09 -8.16 16.38
C GLN A 115 -11.71 -6.73 16.75
N LYS A 116 -12.33 -6.22 17.82
CA LYS A 116 -11.82 -5.04 18.49
C LYS A 116 -10.47 -5.36 19.13
N THR A 117 -9.56 -4.41 19.11
CA THR A 117 -8.28 -4.49 19.83
C THR A 117 -8.26 -3.49 20.99
N ASP A 118 -7.28 -3.64 21.88
CA ASP A 118 -6.95 -2.64 22.90
C ASP A 118 -5.95 -1.59 22.39
N ASP A 119 -5.49 -1.73 21.15
CA ASP A 119 -4.55 -0.84 20.48
C ASP A 119 -5.32 0.34 19.88
N LYS A 120 -5.11 1.54 20.42
CA LYS A 120 -5.78 2.77 19.95
C LYS A 120 -5.38 3.14 18.52
N ASP A 121 -4.17 2.77 18.11
CA ASP A 121 -3.67 3.06 16.77
C ASP A 121 -4.23 2.08 15.75
N TYR A 122 -4.77 0.93 16.18
CA TYR A 122 -5.37 -0.09 15.33
C TYR A 122 -6.59 -0.74 15.99
N PRO A 123 -7.69 0.01 16.18
CA PRO A 123 -8.83 -0.42 17.00
C PRO A 123 -9.58 -1.64 16.45
N ILE A 124 -9.38 -1.99 15.18
CA ILE A 124 -9.97 -3.16 14.53
C ILE A 124 -8.88 -4.01 13.89
N VAL A 125 -9.01 -5.34 14.02
CA VAL A 125 -8.24 -6.31 13.25
C VAL A 125 -9.15 -7.24 12.47
N LEU A 126 -8.94 -7.36 11.16
CA LEU A 126 -9.57 -8.36 10.30
C LEU A 126 -8.79 -9.66 10.46
N LYS A 127 -9.42 -10.69 11.04
CA LYS A 127 -8.73 -11.96 11.34
C LYS A 127 -8.68 -12.86 10.11
N ASN A 128 -7.53 -13.52 9.91
CA ASN A 128 -7.33 -14.55 8.87
C ASN A 128 -7.90 -14.13 7.50
N SER A 129 -7.54 -12.91 7.11
CA SER A 129 -8.03 -12.23 5.92
C SER A 129 -7.23 -12.62 4.67
N ILE A 130 -7.01 -11.67 3.76
CA ILE A 130 -6.25 -11.85 2.52
C ILE A 130 -4.86 -12.45 2.85
N GLU A 131 -4.48 -13.47 2.09
CA GLU A 131 -3.28 -14.30 2.29
C GLU A 131 -3.23 -15.03 3.65
N GLY A 132 -4.38 -15.20 4.32
CA GLY A 132 -4.46 -15.81 5.64
C GLY A 132 -3.90 -14.96 6.79
N LYS A 133 -3.57 -13.69 6.52
CA LYS A 133 -2.95 -12.77 7.50
C LYS A 133 -3.98 -12.02 8.32
N ASN A 134 -3.57 -11.49 9.47
CA ASN A 134 -4.35 -10.49 10.19
C ASN A 134 -4.06 -9.10 9.63
N TRP A 135 -5.10 -8.29 9.42
CA TRP A 135 -4.97 -6.94 8.89
C TRP A 135 -5.53 -5.93 9.88
N TYR A 136 -4.71 -4.97 10.24
CA TYR A 136 -4.99 -3.98 11.29
C TYR A 136 -5.52 -2.71 10.64
N VAL A 137 -6.66 -2.23 11.13
CA VAL A 137 -7.42 -1.12 10.55
C VAL A 137 -7.43 0.04 11.52
N CYS A 138 -7.10 1.22 11.02
CA CYS A 138 -7.16 2.46 11.77
C CYS A 138 -7.72 3.61 10.95
N GLN A 139 -8.15 4.66 11.64
CA GLN A 139 -8.63 5.87 10.99
C GLN A 139 -7.44 6.72 10.54
N ASN A 140 -7.51 7.28 9.34
CA ASN A 140 -6.57 8.30 8.89
C ASN A 140 -7.15 9.71 9.08
N GLU A 141 -6.31 10.74 8.91
CA GLU A 141 -6.69 12.15 9.13
C GLU A 141 -7.77 12.68 8.17
N LYS A 142 -8.05 11.98 7.06
CA LYS A 142 -8.92 12.45 5.97
C LYS A 142 -10.24 11.70 5.88
N ASN A 143 -10.81 11.31 7.03
CA ASN A 143 -12.06 10.53 7.10
C ASN A 143 -11.97 9.20 6.34
N GLY A 144 -10.77 8.65 6.23
CA GLY A 144 -10.49 7.36 5.61
C GLY A 144 -9.97 6.36 6.61
N ILE A 145 -9.62 5.18 6.11
CA ILE A 145 -8.93 4.14 6.87
C ILE A 145 -7.56 3.84 6.27
N TYR A 146 -6.67 3.35 7.12
CA TYR A 146 -5.45 2.67 6.75
C TYR A 146 -5.57 1.21 7.19
N ILE A 147 -5.13 0.28 6.33
CA ILE A 147 -5.23 -1.17 6.55
C ILE A 147 -3.83 -1.73 6.35
N TRP A 148 -3.26 -2.37 7.37
CA TRP A 148 -1.85 -2.78 7.39
C TRP A 148 -1.67 -4.20 7.88
N ASP A 149 -0.76 -4.95 7.25
CA ASP A 149 -0.43 -6.33 7.64
C ASP A 149 0.61 -6.40 8.78
N LYS A 150 0.98 -5.26 9.39
CA LYS A 150 2.11 -5.10 10.32
C LYS A 150 3.49 -5.43 9.72
N ASN A 151 3.57 -5.47 8.39
CA ASN A 151 4.80 -5.68 7.66
C ASN A 151 4.91 -4.66 6.53
N ALA A 152 4.98 -5.11 5.27
CA ALA A 152 5.32 -4.27 4.13
C ALA A 152 4.09 -3.77 3.36
N ILE A 153 2.92 -4.38 3.56
CA ILE A 153 1.77 -4.16 2.67
C ILE A 153 0.72 -3.34 3.39
N SER A 154 0.27 -2.28 2.71
CA SER A 154 -0.81 -1.47 3.21
C SER A 154 -1.77 -0.99 2.13
N TYR A 155 -3.00 -0.74 2.59
CA TYR A 155 -4.06 -0.15 1.81
C TYR A 155 -4.55 1.12 2.48
N THR A 156 -5.12 1.99 1.67
CA THR A 156 -5.99 3.06 2.15
C THR A 156 -7.43 2.76 1.76
N GLY A 157 -8.36 3.25 2.56
CA GLY A 157 -9.79 3.21 2.25
C GLY A 157 -10.40 4.59 2.40
N VAL A 158 -11.30 4.96 1.48
CA VAL A 158 -12.17 6.13 1.62
C VAL A 158 -13.62 5.66 1.67
N PRO A 159 -14.52 6.37 2.38
CA PRO A 159 -15.93 6.02 2.40
C PRO A 159 -16.49 5.95 0.98
N LEU A 160 -17.32 4.94 0.71
CA LEU A 160 -18.04 4.81 -0.56
C LEU A 160 -19.44 5.41 -0.48
#